data_AF-A0A7J8QNU8-F1
#
_entry.id   AF-A0A7J8QNU8-F1
#
_cell.length_a   1.000
_cell.length_b   1.000
_cell.length_c   1.000
_cell.angle_alpha   90.00
_cell.angle_beta   90.00
_cell.angle_gamma   90.00
#
_symmetry.space_group_name_H-M   'P 1'
#
loop_
_entity.id
_entity.type
_entity.pdbx_description
1 polymer ?
#
loop_
_entity_poly.entity_id
_entity_poly.type
_entity_poly.pdbx_seq_one_letter_code
_entity_poly.pdbx_strand_id
1 'polypeptide(L)'
;MGYPSKTIIYLAGSKTFGGQRLLIPLRALFGNLVDRTTLCSKTELSDLVGPEAPLPADIFRLPLPKREQQLIDQWKKAGPRPRPLPPPPDRPIYQHEKEGWYAWILEKDKEPDPSPMEHRMQAHRLIWDALDYIVSVEADALFPGFNNDGSGWPDFSGLVIGQRLYERASSRTYRPDRKTIAALFNITRDEMYHPKRDWMLSVKEHLNRSLSEDGFFRQSLLSKPNSFLSHPLPECSCRIPSVETTKQIKGKDGRIVFGGEEECPKWMELARAEGARNDDMESAEDDNDTVEQLEPDAVDATSSLTSLIDHDEEWDPND
;
A
#
# COMPACT_ATOMS: atom_id res chain seq x y z
N MET A 1 10.97 15.72 -8.38
CA MET A 1 9.58 15.64 -8.88
C MET A 1 8.72 16.83 -8.44
N GLY A 2 9.33 17.94 -7.97
CA GLY A 2 8.61 19.17 -7.61
C GLY A 2 8.04 19.18 -6.18
N TYR A 3 8.09 18.05 -5.47
CA TYR A 3 7.67 17.98 -4.08
C TYR A 3 8.67 18.70 -3.15
N PRO A 4 8.19 19.50 -2.18
CA PRO A 4 9.04 20.17 -1.21
C PRO A 4 9.70 19.15 -0.25
N SER A 5 10.77 19.56 0.43
CA SER A 5 11.47 18.71 1.41
C SER A 5 10.56 18.27 2.57
N LYS A 6 9.55 19.07 2.90
CA LYS A 6 8.54 18.78 3.94
C LYS A 6 7.47 17.76 3.52
N THR A 7 7.54 17.20 2.32
CA THR A 7 6.55 16.21 1.86
C THR A 7 6.62 14.94 2.70
N ILE A 8 5.46 14.50 3.17
CA ILE A 8 5.26 13.26 3.90
C ILE A 8 5.27 12.10 2.91
N ILE A 9 6.02 11.04 3.24
CA ILE A 9 6.07 9.82 2.44
C ILE A 9 5.39 8.73 3.25
N TYR A 10 4.25 8.24 2.77
CA TYR A 10 3.55 7.11 3.39
C TYR A 10 4.01 5.79 2.76
N LEU A 11 4.42 4.82 3.57
CA LEU A 11 4.76 3.48 3.10
C LEU A 11 3.67 2.46 3.48
N ALA A 12 2.82 2.13 2.52
CA ALA A 12 1.83 1.06 2.62
C ALA A 12 2.50 -0.33 2.69
N GLY A 13 1.92 -1.25 3.46
CA GLY A 13 2.41 -2.63 3.55
C GLY A 13 3.77 -2.77 4.25
N SER A 14 4.20 -1.78 5.04
CA SER A 14 5.54 -1.81 5.65
C SER A 14 5.81 -3.08 6.47
N LYS A 15 4.80 -3.61 7.17
CA LYS A 15 4.91 -4.85 7.96
C LYS A 15 5.16 -6.09 7.09
N THR A 16 4.55 -6.20 5.90
CA THR A 16 4.72 -7.36 5.03
C THR A 16 6.10 -7.43 4.41
N PHE A 17 6.72 -6.28 4.16
CA PHE A 17 8.07 -6.19 3.59
C PHE A 17 9.20 -6.24 4.64
N GLY A 18 8.91 -6.56 5.90
CA GLY A 18 9.94 -6.69 6.94
C GLY A 18 9.82 -5.69 8.09
N GLY A 19 8.75 -4.89 8.11
CA GLY A 19 8.37 -4.04 9.24
C GLY A 19 9.46 -3.08 9.67
N GLN A 20 9.64 -2.96 10.99
CA GLN A 20 10.62 -2.04 11.57
C GLN A 20 12.05 -2.30 11.10
N ARG A 21 12.41 -3.54 10.75
CA ARG A 21 13.75 -3.88 10.26
C ARG A 21 14.11 -3.11 8.98
N LEU A 22 13.16 -2.94 8.05
CA LEU A 22 13.38 -2.14 6.85
C LEU A 22 13.04 -0.66 7.07
N LEU A 23 12.05 -0.36 7.91
CA LEU A 23 11.64 1.02 8.15
C LEU A 23 12.69 1.84 8.91
N ILE A 24 13.41 1.27 9.87
CA ILE A 24 14.42 1.98 10.67
C ILE A 24 15.49 2.62 9.76
N PRO A 25 16.21 1.88 8.90
CA PRO A 25 17.20 2.48 8.01
C PRO A 25 16.57 3.44 6.99
N LEU A 26 15.34 3.16 6.53
CA LEU A 26 14.64 4.07 5.61
C LEU A 26 14.25 5.40 6.27
N ARG A 27 13.78 5.39 7.52
CA ARG A 27 13.46 6.59 8.30
C ARG A 27 14.72 7.41 8.61
N ALA A 28 15.86 6.75 8.81
CA ALA A 28 17.14 7.43 8.97
C ALA A 28 17.55 8.21 7.70
N LEU A 29 17.15 7.73 6.52
CA LEU A 29 17.41 8.40 5.24
C LEU A 29 16.33 9.43 4.88
N PHE A 30 15.08 9.16 5.25
CA PHE A 30 13.91 9.97 4.91
C PHE A 30 13.14 10.32 6.19
N GLY A 31 13.44 11.48 6.78
CA GLY A 31 12.86 11.89 8.07
C GLY A 31 11.33 12.05 8.08
N ASN A 32 10.72 12.31 6.91
CA ASN A 32 9.27 12.46 6.75
C ASN A 32 8.57 11.15 6.33
N LEU A 33 9.24 10.00 6.53
CA LEU A 33 8.68 8.68 6.23
C LEU A 33 7.77 8.21 7.36
N VAL A 34 6.49 8.06 7.03
CA VAL A 34 5.44 7.61 7.94
C VAL A 34 4.87 6.26 7.48
N ASP A 35 4.34 5.51 8.43
CA ASP A 35 3.47 4.37 8.22
C ASP A 35 2.19 4.54 9.06
N ARG A 36 1.27 3.57 8.97
CA ARG A 36 0.04 3.57 9.80
C ARG A 36 0.29 3.67 11.30
N THR A 37 1.44 3.20 11.80
CA THR A 37 1.74 3.25 13.25
C THR A 37 2.18 4.62 13.72
N THR A 38 2.72 5.43 12.82
CA THR A 38 3.10 6.82 13.08
C THR A 38 2.04 7.83 12.65
N LEU A 39 1.22 7.48 11.65
CA LEU A 39 0.19 8.36 11.11
C LEU A 39 -1.03 8.43 12.03
N CYS A 40 -1.44 7.30 12.61
CA CYS A 40 -2.59 7.22 13.49
C CYS A 40 -2.16 7.17 14.96
N SER A 41 -2.94 7.80 15.82
CA SER A 41 -2.80 7.67 17.26
C SER A 41 -3.15 6.24 17.73
N LYS A 42 -2.63 5.85 18.90
CA LYS A 42 -2.96 4.54 19.49
C LYS A 42 -4.46 4.38 19.74
N THR A 43 -5.13 5.47 20.11
CA THR A 43 -6.58 5.50 20.35
C THR A 43 -7.36 5.27 19.06
N GLU A 44 -7.04 5.97 17.96
CA GLU A 44 -7.70 5.75 16.67
C GLU A 44 -7.51 4.33 16.14
N LEU A 45 -6.31 3.77 16.31
CA LEU A 45 -6.04 2.38 15.92
C LEU A 45 -6.82 1.38 16.78
N SER A 46 -6.98 1.64 18.08
CA SER A 46 -7.80 0.81 18.97
C SER A 46 -9.29 0.93 18.63
N ASP A 47 -9.78 2.12 18.32
CA ASP A 47 -11.17 2.35 17.92
C ASP A 47 -11.50 1.64 16.60
N LEU A 48 -10.55 1.64 15.65
CA LEU A 48 -10.70 0.94 14.36
C LEU A 48 -10.78 -0.58 14.52
N VAL A 49 -9.98 -1.15 15.42
CA VAL A 49 -9.97 -2.61 15.67
C VAL A 49 -11.15 -3.04 16.56
N GLY A 50 -11.58 -2.16 17.46
CA GLY A 50 -12.58 -2.45 18.46
C GLY A 50 -12.00 -3.10 19.73
N PRO A 51 -12.88 -3.53 20.64
CA PRO A 51 -12.47 -4.05 21.94
C PRO A 51 -11.75 -5.39 21.81
N GLU A 52 -10.52 -5.47 22.33
CA GLU A 52 -9.72 -6.68 22.37
C GLU A 52 -9.46 -7.15 23.81
N ALA A 53 -9.30 -8.46 24.00
CA ALA A 53 -8.84 -8.99 25.29
C ALA A 53 -7.41 -8.49 25.59
N PRO A 54 -7.08 -8.10 26.83
CA PRO A 54 -5.72 -7.72 27.16
C PRO A 54 -4.77 -8.89 26.93
N LEU A 55 -3.61 -8.62 26.32
CA LEU A 55 -2.55 -9.62 26.23
C LEU A 55 -1.94 -9.84 27.61
N PRO A 56 -1.43 -11.06 27.89
CA PRO A 56 -0.63 -11.29 29.08
C PRO A 56 0.52 -10.27 29.13
N ALA A 57 0.74 -9.66 30.29
CA ALA A 57 1.89 -8.79 30.46
C ALA A 57 3.17 -9.57 30.16
N ASP A 58 4.05 -9.01 29.34
CA ASP A 58 5.36 -9.58 29.08
C ASP A 58 6.23 -9.36 30.32
N ILE A 59 6.13 -10.29 31.28
CA ILE A 59 6.94 -10.26 32.49
C ILE A 59 8.30 -10.82 32.10
N PHE A 60 9.23 -9.93 31.75
CA PHE A 60 10.63 -10.30 31.60
C PHE A 60 11.14 -10.90 32.91
N ARG A 61 11.27 -12.23 32.94
CA ARG A 61 11.92 -12.93 34.04
C ARG A 61 13.40 -12.98 33.73
N LEU A 62 14.18 -12.22 34.51
CA LEU A 62 15.62 -12.39 34.54
C LEU A 62 15.93 -13.88 34.72
N PRO A 63 16.84 -14.46 33.90
CA PRO A 63 17.27 -15.83 34.10
C PRO A 63 17.73 -15.97 35.55
N LEU A 64 17.22 -16.99 36.24
CA LEU A 64 17.71 -17.27 37.58
C LEU A 64 19.23 -17.45 37.51
N PRO A 65 19.99 -16.88 38.45
CA PRO A 65 21.43 -17.08 38.51
C PRO A 65 21.73 -18.58 38.48
N LYS A 66 22.49 -19.04 37.49
CA LYS A 66 22.93 -20.44 37.42
C LYS A 66 23.73 -20.74 38.68
N ARG A 67 23.50 -21.92 39.27
CA ARG A 67 24.32 -22.34 40.44
C ARG A 67 25.76 -22.51 39.98
N GLU A 68 26.69 -22.23 40.89
CA GLU A 68 28.14 -22.35 40.65
C GLU A 68 28.54 -23.73 40.08
N GLN A 69 27.91 -24.80 40.56
CA GLN A 69 28.10 -26.17 40.04
C GLN A 69 27.71 -26.32 38.56
N GLN A 70 26.61 -25.69 38.14
CA GLN A 70 26.15 -25.74 36.74
C GLN A 70 27.10 -24.95 35.81
N LEU A 71 27.68 -23.86 36.31
CA LEU A 71 28.70 -23.10 35.59
C LEU A 71 29.97 -23.93 35.40
N ILE A 72 30.41 -24.63 36.44
CA ILE A 72 31.58 -25.53 36.41
C ILE A 72 31.37 -26.68 35.41
N ASP A 73 30.18 -27.28 35.37
CA ASP A 73 29.89 -28.38 34.46
C ASP A 73 29.80 -27.92 32.99
N GLN A 74 29.20 -26.74 32.73
CA GLN A 74 29.21 -26.12 31.40
C GLN A 74 30.64 -25.77 30.96
N TRP A 75 31.46 -25.27 31.88
CA TRP A 75 32.88 -24.96 31.64
C TRP A 75 33.70 -26.20 31.26
N LYS A 76 33.49 -27.33 31.95
CA LYS A 76 34.16 -28.60 31.65
C LYS A 76 33.73 -29.20 30.31
N LYS A 77 32.50 -28.95 29.88
CA LYS A 77 31.91 -29.48 28.65
C LYS A 77 32.20 -28.61 27.41
N ALA A 78 32.61 -27.36 27.60
CA ALA A 78 33.01 -26.47 26.52
C ALA A 78 34.31 -26.98 25.84
N GLY A 79 34.32 -27.00 24.51
CA GLY A 79 35.43 -27.53 23.70
C GLY A 79 36.76 -26.78 23.85
N PRO A 80 37.82 -27.21 23.12
CA PRO A 80 39.19 -26.75 23.34
C PRO A 80 39.40 -25.33 22.79
N ARG A 81 39.03 -24.31 23.56
CA ARG A 81 39.52 -22.94 23.36
C ARG A 81 40.75 -22.72 24.25
N PRO A 82 41.80 -21.98 23.79
CA PRO A 82 42.90 -21.59 24.66
C PRO A 82 42.33 -20.85 25.88
N ARG A 83 42.75 -21.24 27.09
CA ARG A 83 42.19 -20.76 28.36
C ARG A 83 43.02 -19.64 28.95
N PRO A 84 42.72 -18.36 28.68
CA PRO A 84 42.86 -17.32 29.69
C PRO A 84 41.64 -17.36 30.63
N LEU A 85 41.74 -16.55 31.70
CA LEU A 85 40.86 -16.35 32.87
C LEU A 85 39.37 -16.72 32.70
N PRO A 86 38.68 -17.07 33.81
CA PRO A 86 37.23 -17.28 33.78
C PRO A 86 36.56 -16.10 33.07
N PRO A 87 35.56 -16.37 32.21
CA PRO A 87 34.88 -15.33 31.49
C PRO A 87 34.36 -14.31 32.50
N PRO A 88 34.46 -13.00 32.20
CA PRO A 88 33.86 -12.00 33.06
C PRO A 88 32.39 -12.35 33.29
N PRO A 89 31.84 -12.00 34.48
CA PRO A 89 30.44 -12.26 34.77
C PRO A 89 29.57 -11.71 33.64
N ASP A 90 28.57 -12.50 33.24
CA ASP A 90 27.65 -12.09 32.18
C ASP A 90 27.06 -10.72 32.53
N ARG A 91 27.09 -9.81 31.56
CA ARG A 91 26.42 -8.51 31.73
C ARG A 91 24.92 -8.74 31.96
N PRO A 92 24.24 -7.89 32.74
CA PRO A 92 22.79 -7.94 32.82
C PRO A 92 22.22 -7.79 31.40
N ILE A 93 21.44 -8.78 30.98
CA ILE A 93 20.72 -8.73 29.71
C ILE A 93 19.51 -7.82 29.93
N TYR A 94 19.45 -6.73 29.17
CA TYR A 94 18.32 -5.81 29.26
C TYR A 94 17.13 -6.36 28.48
N GLN A 95 15.93 -6.01 28.93
CA GLN A 95 14.66 -6.44 28.31
C GLN A 95 14.62 -6.12 26.81
N HIS A 96 15.04 -4.93 26.38
CA HIS A 96 15.07 -4.54 24.96
C HIS A 96 16.04 -5.36 24.09
N GLU A 97 17.04 -6.02 24.69
CA GLU A 97 17.97 -6.92 23.98
C GLU A 97 17.34 -8.30 23.73
N LYS A 98 16.32 -8.64 24.51
CA LYS A 98 15.51 -9.87 24.40
C LYS A 98 14.18 -9.65 23.70
N GLU A 99 13.85 -8.42 23.35
CA GLU A 99 12.61 -8.10 22.65
C GLU A 99 12.82 -8.05 21.14
N GLY A 100 11.86 -8.64 20.42
CA GLY A 100 11.79 -8.58 18.96
C GLY A 100 12.97 -9.25 18.26
N TRP A 101 13.39 -8.65 17.15
CA TRP A 101 14.32 -9.25 16.20
C TRP A 101 15.76 -9.40 16.73
N TYR A 102 16.21 -8.50 17.61
CA TYR A 102 17.59 -8.53 18.14
C TYR A 102 17.84 -9.72 19.08
N ALA A 103 16.83 -10.14 19.83
CA ALA A 103 16.87 -11.31 20.70
C ALA A 103 17.14 -12.60 19.95
N TRP A 104 16.48 -12.74 18.80
CA TRP A 104 16.56 -13.91 17.95
C TRP A 104 18.00 -14.16 17.47
N ILE A 105 18.64 -13.14 16.90
CA ILE A 105 19.99 -13.25 16.31
C ILE A 105 21.04 -13.68 17.33
N LEU A 106 20.83 -13.30 18.60
CA LEU A 106 21.79 -13.55 19.68
C LEU A 106 21.56 -14.88 20.40
N GLU A 107 20.34 -15.41 20.44
CA GLU A 107 20.02 -16.60 21.25
C GLU A 107 19.82 -17.90 20.45
N LYS A 108 19.28 -17.84 19.22
CA LYS A 108 18.89 -19.05 18.48
C LYS A 108 19.16 -18.91 16.98
N ASP A 109 19.72 -19.95 16.38
CA ASP A 109 19.88 -20.05 14.91
C ASP A 109 18.54 -20.19 14.16
N LYS A 110 17.41 -20.33 14.87
CA LYS A 110 16.06 -20.53 14.31
C LYS A 110 15.11 -19.42 14.74
N GLU A 111 14.33 -18.91 13.79
CA GLU A 111 13.34 -17.84 13.98
C GLU A 111 12.40 -18.17 15.15
N PRO A 112 12.12 -17.21 16.07
CA PRO A 112 11.23 -17.46 17.20
C PRO A 112 9.79 -17.68 16.72
N ASP A 113 9.01 -18.40 17.51
CA ASP A 113 7.58 -18.48 17.30
C ASP A 113 6.96 -17.07 17.39
N PRO A 114 5.96 -16.76 16.55
CA PRO A 114 5.31 -15.46 16.55
C PRO A 114 4.72 -15.13 17.92
N SER A 115 4.90 -13.87 18.34
CA SER A 115 4.36 -13.39 19.61
C SER A 115 2.82 -13.33 19.59
N PRO A 116 2.14 -13.37 20.76
CA PRO A 116 0.70 -13.14 20.83
C PRO A 116 0.24 -11.82 20.18
N MET A 117 1.08 -10.79 20.25
CA MET A 117 0.85 -9.52 19.56
C MET A 117 0.92 -9.68 18.04
N GLU A 118 1.86 -10.46 17.51
CA GLU A 118 1.96 -10.71 16.07
C GLU A 118 0.78 -11.53 15.55
N HIS A 119 0.33 -12.54 16.30
CA HIS A 119 -0.90 -13.27 15.97
C HIS A 119 -2.12 -12.34 15.89
N ARG A 120 -2.22 -11.40 16.82
CA ARG A 120 -3.28 -10.40 16.84
C ARG A 120 -3.19 -9.42 15.67
N MET A 121 -1.99 -8.90 15.38
CA MET A 121 -1.75 -8.09 14.19
C MET A 121 -2.12 -8.83 12.91
N GLN A 122 -1.85 -10.14 12.85
CA GLN A 122 -2.21 -10.99 11.73
C GLN A 122 -3.72 -11.21 11.62
N ALA A 123 -4.43 -11.33 12.75
CA ALA A 123 -5.88 -11.43 12.77
C ALA A 123 -6.54 -10.17 12.18
N HIS A 124 -5.97 -8.99 12.46
CA HIS A 124 -6.45 -7.70 11.93
C HIS A 124 -5.83 -7.30 10.57
N ARG A 125 -5.17 -8.24 9.88
CA ARG A 125 -4.47 -7.95 8.61
C ARG A 125 -5.34 -7.21 7.59
N LEU A 126 -6.57 -7.64 7.37
CA LEU A 126 -7.45 -7.02 6.35
C LEU A 126 -7.83 -5.59 6.70
N ILE A 127 -8.03 -5.29 7.99
CA ILE A 127 -8.29 -3.92 8.47
C ILE A 127 -7.08 -3.03 8.18
N TRP A 128 -5.89 -3.57 8.45
CA TRP A 128 -4.66 -2.85 8.18
C TRP A 128 -4.37 -2.62 6.70
N ASP A 129 -4.64 -3.63 5.88
CA ASP A 129 -4.51 -3.54 4.43
C ASP A 129 -5.56 -2.55 3.87
N ALA A 130 -6.76 -2.48 4.46
CA ALA A 130 -7.79 -1.49 4.11
C ALA A 130 -7.37 -0.05 4.47
N LEU A 131 -6.75 0.17 5.63
CA LEU A 131 -6.20 1.48 5.99
C LEU A 131 -5.11 1.91 5.00
N ASP A 132 -4.16 1.00 4.71
CA ASP A 132 -3.13 1.24 3.70
C ASP A 132 -3.73 1.57 2.33
N TYR A 133 -4.83 0.90 1.96
CA TYR A 133 -5.57 1.12 0.72
C TYR A 133 -6.16 2.53 0.65
N ILE A 134 -6.91 2.95 1.68
CA ILE A 134 -7.58 4.25 1.72
C ILE A 134 -6.53 5.38 1.62
N VAL A 135 -5.47 5.32 2.43
CA VAL A 135 -4.39 6.31 2.37
C VAL A 135 -3.74 6.37 0.97
N SER A 136 -3.56 5.20 0.33
CA SER A 136 -2.98 5.13 -1.01
C SER A 136 -3.91 5.69 -2.10
N VAL A 137 -5.23 5.56 -1.95
CA VAL A 137 -6.23 6.15 -2.86
C VAL A 137 -6.30 7.67 -2.68
N GLU A 138 -6.26 8.14 -1.42
CA GLU A 138 -6.40 9.56 -1.07
C GLU A 138 -5.12 10.38 -1.33
N ALA A 139 -3.95 9.75 -1.39
CA ALA A 139 -2.67 10.44 -1.54
C ALA A 139 -2.60 11.35 -2.79
N ASP A 140 -1.92 12.50 -2.66
CA ASP A 140 -1.70 13.43 -3.78
C ASP A 140 -0.95 12.78 -4.96
N ALA A 141 -0.01 11.89 -4.64
CA ALA A 141 0.77 11.13 -5.59
C ALA A 141 1.00 9.70 -5.11
N LEU A 142 0.81 8.73 -6.01
CA LEU A 142 1.02 7.32 -5.73
C LEU A 142 2.23 6.79 -6.53
N PHE A 143 3.14 6.14 -5.80
CA PHE A 143 4.15 5.25 -6.37
C PHE A 143 3.73 3.82 -6.09
N PRO A 144 3.14 3.11 -7.08
CA PRO A 144 2.80 1.71 -6.88
C PRO A 144 4.09 0.91 -6.73
N GLY A 145 4.06 -0.02 -5.77
CA GLY A 145 5.14 -0.99 -5.59
C GLY A 145 5.09 -2.05 -6.69
N PHE A 146 4.76 -3.27 -6.30
CA PHE A 146 4.73 -4.40 -7.21
C PHE A 146 3.32 -4.53 -7.83
N ASN A 147 3.13 -4.02 -9.07
CA ASN A 147 1.92 -4.21 -9.89
C ASN A 147 2.07 -5.29 -10.98
N ASN A 148 1.20 -6.29 -11.05
CA ASN A 148 1.27 -7.48 -11.90
C ASN A 148 2.40 -8.44 -11.50
N ASP A 149 2.15 -9.28 -10.50
CA ASP A 149 3.03 -10.36 -10.05
C ASP A 149 3.06 -11.59 -10.99
N GLY A 150 2.30 -11.56 -12.09
CA GLY A 150 2.15 -12.68 -13.01
C GLY A 150 1.12 -13.72 -12.52
N SER A 151 0.45 -13.50 -11.39
CA SER A 151 -0.63 -14.38 -10.91
C SER A 151 -1.91 -14.28 -11.74
N GLY A 152 -2.05 -13.21 -12.54
CA GLY A 152 -3.27 -12.89 -13.29
C GLY A 152 -4.37 -12.23 -12.46
N TRP A 153 -4.20 -12.13 -11.14
CA TRP A 153 -5.13 -11.46 -10.25
C TRP A 153 -4.70 -10.02 -9.97
N PRO A 154 -5.65 -9.10 -9.70
CA PRO A 154 -5.31 -7.75 -9.30
C PRO A 154 -4.64 -7.78 -7.92
N ASP A 155 -3.39 -7.33 -7.86
CA ASP A 155 -2.71 -7.07 -6.59
C ASP A 155 -3.18 -5.76 -5.96
N PHE A 156 -2.76 -5.54 -4.71
CA PHE A 156 -3.06 -4.32 -3.95
C PHE A 156 -2.83 -3.04 -4.76
N SER A 157 -1.70 -2.95 -5.46
CA SER A 157 -1.37 -1.75 -6.23
C SER A 157 -2.25 -1.60 -7.48
N GLY A 158 -2.60 -2.70 -8.14
CA GLY A 158 -3.54 -2.73 -9.26
C GLY A 158 -4.92 -2.21 -8.86
N LEU A 159 -5.43 -2.62 -7.69
CA LEU A 159 -6.70 -2.14 -7.15
C LEU A 159 -6.65 -0.63 -6.86
N VAL A 160 -5.62 -0.15 -6.18
CA VAL A 160 -5.46 1.29 -5.89
C VAL A 160 -5.35 2.11 -7.17
N ILE A 161 -4.55 1.66 -8.15
CA ILE A 161 -4.40 2.35 -9.44
C ILE A 161 -5.75 2.44 -10.15
N GLY A 162 -6.53 1.35 -10.14
CA GLY A 162 -7.87 1.32 -10.71
C GLY A 162 -8.79 2.30 -10.02
N GLN A 163 -8.98 2.20 -8.70
CA GLN A 163 -9.86 3.12 -7.96
C GLN A 163 -9.49 4.59 -8.16
N ARG A 164 -8.19 4.92 -8.11
CA ARG A 164 -7.71 6.27 -8.39
C ARG A 164 -8.04 6.71 -9.80
N LEU A 165 -7.96 5.82 -10.79
CA LEU A 165 -8.37 6.15 -12.16
C LEU A 165 -9.88 6.38 -12.26
N TYR A 166 -10.69 5.60 -11.55
CA TYR A 166 -12.15 5.70 -11.56
C TYR A 166 -12.65 6.99 -10.90
N GLU A 167 -12.21 7.26 -9.67
CA GLU A 167 -12.71 8.40 -8.88
C GLU A 167 -11.91 9.69 -9.16
N ARG A 168 -10.60 9.58 -9.41
CA ARG A 168 -9.67 10.73 -9.42
C ARG A 168 -8.62 10.59 -10.53
N ALA A 169 -9.08 10.50 -11.78
CA ALA A 169 -8.21 10.33 -12.94
C ALA A 169 -7.11 11.41 -13.08
N SER A 170 -7.34 12.61 -12.52
CA SER A 170 -6.36 13.71 -12.49
C SER A 170 -5.24 13.52 -11.47
N SER A 171 -5.40 12.61 -10.51
CA SER A 171 -4.43 12.37 -9.45
C SER A 171 -3.16 11.71 -9.98
N ARG A 172 -2.00 12.10 -9.44
CA ARG A 172 -0.71 11.64 -9.97
C ARG A 172 -0.44 10.19 -9.58
N THR A 173 -0.58 9.28 -10.55
CA THR A 173 -0.29 7.87 -10.34
C THR A 173 0.87 7.45 -11.25
N TYR A 174 2.06 7.30 -10.65
CA TYR A 174 3.25 6.86 -11.39
C TYR A 174 3.11 5.40 -11.83
N ARG A 175 3.67 5.04 -12.98
CA ARG A 175 3.58 3.68 -13.55
C ARG A 175 4.96 3.18 -13.97
N PRO A 176 5.88 3.01 -13.01
CA PRO A 176 7.26 2.70 -13.33
C PRO A 176 7.41 1.33 -14.00
N ASP A 177 8.10 1.28 -15.15
CA ASP A 177 8.54 0.02 -15.74
C ASP A 177 9.63 -0.65 -14.89
N ARG A 178 9.34 -1.85 -14.41
CA ARG A 178 10.23 -2.65 -13.56
C ARG A 178 11.56 -2.96 -14.24
N LYS A 179 11.54 -3.27 -15.54
CA LYS A 179 12.76 -3.61 -16.29
C LYS A 179 13.71 -2.41 -16.35
N THR A 180 13.16 -1.23 -16.62
CA THR A 180 13.90 0.03 -16.65
C THR A 180 14.43 0.40 -15.27
N ILE A 181 13.61 0.29 -14.22
CA ILE A 181 14.05 0.58 -12.85
C ILE A 181 15.16 -0.38 -12.40
N ALA A 182 15.04 -1.68 -12.68
CA ALA A 182 16.07 -2.66 -12.32
C ALA A 182 17.40 -2.35 -13.02
N ALA A 183 17.37 -1.96 -14.30
CA ALA A 183 18.56 -1.52 -15.02
C ALA A 183 19.17 -0.25 -14.39
N LEU A 184 18.33 0.71 -14.01
CA LEU A 184 18.79 1.94 -13.33
C LEU A 184 19.44 1.61 -11.97
N PHE A 185 18.88 0.70 -11.18
CA PHE A 185 19.49 0.31 -9.90
C PHE A 185 20.81 -0.43 -10.07
N ASN A 186 20.95 -1.26 -11.12
CA ASN A 186 22.20 -1.93 -11.43
C ASN A 186 23.34 -0.94 -11.74
N ILE A 187 23.03 0.18 -12.39
CA ILE A 187 24.02 1.22 -12.70
C ILE A 187 24.58 1.88 -11.44
N THR A 188 23.75 2.05 -10.40
CA THR A 188 24.12 2.72 -9.15
C THR A 188 24.49 1.76 -8.02
N ARG A 189 24.71 0.48 -8.31
CA ARG A 189 24.97 -0.54 -7.28
C ARG A 189 26.20 -0.20 -6.42
N ASP A 190 27.24 0.35 -7.04
CA ASP A 190 28.50 0.68 -6.36
C ASP A 190 28.51 2.08 -5.71
N GLU A 191 27.65 3.00 -6.17
CA GLU A 191 27.59 4.41 -5.73
C GLU A 191 26.21 4.79 -5.17
N MET A 192 25.58 3.89 -4.41
CA MET A 192 24.17 4.00 -4.01
C MET A 192 23.85 5.27 -3.19
N TYR A 193 24.80 5.75 -2.38
CA TYR A 193 24.61 6.93 -1.52
C TYR A 193 24.93 8.26 -2.22
N HIS A 194 25.62 8.23 -3.37
CA HIS A 194 26.01 9.43 -4.11
C HIS A 194 25.73 9.22 -5.61
N PRO A 195 24.46 9.08 -6.01
CA PRO A 195 24.13 8.75 -7.38
C PRO A 195 24.54 9.87 -8.35
N LYS A 196 25.06 9.48 -9.51
CA LYS A 196 25.44 10.42 -10.58
C LYS A 196 24.24 11.25 -11.03
N ARG A 197 24.48 12.50 -11.42
CA ARG A 197 23.45 13.41 -11.94
C ARG A 197 22.68 12.82 -13.12
N ASP A 198 23.37 12.12 -14.01
CA ASP A 198 22.77 11.50 -15.19
C ASP A 198 21.78 10.39 -14.82
N TRP A 199 22.07 9.65 -13.74
CA TRP A 199 21.14 8.65 -13.21
C TRP A 199 19.87 9.31 -12.68
N MET A 200 20.00 10.38 -11.88
CA MET A 200 18.84 11.11 -11.34
C MET A 200 17.96 11.68 -12.46
N LEU A 201 18.57 12.18 -13.53
CA LEU A 201 17.84 12.67 -14.72
C LEU A 201 17.11 11.52 -15.42
N SER A 202 17.76 10.37 -15.58
CA SER A 202 17.17 9.18 -16.21
C SER A 202 15.96 8.64 -15.43
N VAL A 203 16.07 8.57 -14.10
CA VAL A 203 14.96 8.17 -13.22
C VAL A 203 13.81 9.17 -13.34
N LYS A 204 14.10 10.48 -13.27
CA LYS A 204 13.10 11.53 -13.38
C LYS A 204 12.38 11.49 -14.73
N GLU A 205 13.13 11.30 -15.82
CA GLU A 205 12.57 11.18 -17.16
C GLU A 205 11.67 9.97 -17.28
N HIS A 206 12.09 8.81 -16.78
CA HIS A 206 11.29 7.59 -16.76
C HIS A 206 9.96 7.78 -16.00
N LEU A 207 10.02 8.36 -14.79
CA LEU A 207 8.84 8.62 -13.99
C LEU A 207 7.90 9.64 -14.66
N ASN A 208 8.44 10.69 -15.28
CA ASN A 208 7.63 11.66 -16.03
C ASN A 208 6.98 11.02 -17.26
N ARG A 209 7.71 10.18 -18.01
CA ARG A 209 7.13 9.41 -19.13
C ARG A 209 6.04 8.45 -18.64
N SER A 210 6.16 7.89 -17.44
CA SER A 210 5.12 7.02 -16.87
C SER A 210 3.80 7.75 -16.55
N LEU A 211 3.85 9.06 -16.33
CA LEU A 211 2.67 9.91 -16.15
C LEU A 211 2.06 10.37 -17.48
N SER A 212 2.81 10.25 -18.57
CA SER A 212 2.32 10.61 -19.90
C SER A 212 1.32 9.57 -20.43
N GLU A 213 0.62 9.93 -21.50
CA GLU A 213 -0.31 9.05 -22.21
C GLU A 213 0.31 7.69 -22.55
N ASP A 214 1.60 7.66 -22.93
CA ASP A 214 2.30 6.43 -23.30
C ASP A 214 2.39 5.45 -22.09
N GLY A 215 2.65 5.99 -20.89
CA GLY A 215 2.65 5.21 -19.65
C GLY A 215 1.27 4.72 -19.24
N PHE A 216 0.25 5.57 -19.44
CA PHE A 216 -1.15 5.21 -19.23
C PHE A 216 -1.59 4.08 -20.17
N PHE A 217 -1.36 4.22 -21.48
CA PHE A 217 -1.72 3.23 -22.49
C PHE A 217 -1.06 1.88 -22.24
N ARG A 218 0.23 1.89 -21.92
CA ARG A 218 0.96 0.66 -21.58
C ARG A 218 0.33 -0.05 -20.37
N GLN A 219 0.03 0.67 -19.30
CA GLN A 219 -0.56 0.07 -18.10
C GLN A 219 -2.01 -0.37 -18.32
N SER A 220 -2.78 0.38 -19.09
CA SER A 220 -4.15 0.06 -19.48
C SER A 220 -4.20 -1.31 -20.19
N LEU A 221 -3.37 -1.51 -21.22
CA LEU A 221 -3.28 -2.78 -21.95
C LEU A 221 -2.85 -3.96 -21.06
N LEU A 222 -1.98 -3.71 -20.07
CA LEU A 222 -1.52 -4.74 -19.13
C LEU A 222 -2.55 -5.11 -18.05
N SER A 223 -3.42 -4.17 -17.67
CA SER A 223 -4.42 -4.35 -16.60
C SER A 223 -5.75 -4.87 -17.13
N LYS A 224 -6.12 -4.51 -18.37
CA LYS A 224 -7.34 -4.96 -19.05
C LYS A 224 -7.62 -6.47 -18.95
N PRO A 225 -6.66 -7.38 -19.20
CA PRO A 225 -6.93 -8.82 -19.11
C PRO A 225 -7.06 -9.37 -17.68
N ASN A 226 -6.65 -8.61 -16.65
CA ASN A 226 -6.53 -9.15 -15.28
C ASN A 226 -7.82 -8.94 -14.47
N SER A 227 -8.33 -7.70 -14.42
CA SER A 227 -9.54 -7.39 -13.63
C SER A 227 -10.10 -6.00 -13.97
N PHE A 228 -11.43 -5.90 -14.02
CA PHE A 228 -12.17 -4.64 -14.05
C PHE A 228 -11.77 -3.67 -12.94
N LEU A 229 -11.48 -4.17 -11.72
CA LEU A 229 -11.11 -3.31 -10.59
C LEU A 229 -9.76 -2.62 -10.80
N SER A 230 -8.87 -3.22 -11.58
CA SER A 230 -7.57 -2.62 -11.95
C SER A 230 -7.61 -1.83 -13.26
N HIS A 231 -8.70 -1.95 -14.01
CA HIS A 231 -8.95 -1.33 -15.30
C HIS A 231 -10.42 -0.89 -15.38
N PRO A 232 -10.81 0.18 -14.67
CA PRO A 232 -12.20 0.59 -14.55
C PRO A 232 -12.66 1.46 -15.72
N LEU A 233 -12.01 1.37 -16.89
CA LEU A 233 -12.49 2.12 -18.06
C LEU A 233 -13.86 1.57 -18.44
N PRO A 234 -14.84 2.44 -18.75
CA PRO A 234 -16.17 2.03 -19.17
C PRO A 234 -16.12 1.53 -20.62
N GLU A 235 -15.47 0.39 -20.83
CA GLU A 235 -15.44 -0.31 -22.09
C GLU A 235 -16.59 -1.31 -22.12
N CYS A 236 -17.23 -1.46 -23.29
CA CYS A 236 -18.18 -2.53 -23.45
C CYS A 236 -17.43 -3.87 -23.49
N SER A 237 -18.02 -4.97 -23.01
CA SER A 237 -17.38 -6.28 -23.17
C SER A 237 -17.34 -6.71 -24.64
N CYS A 238 -18.34 -6.29 -25.41
CA CYS A 238 -18.45 -6.53 -26.83
C CYS A 238 -19.33 -5.44 -27.49
N ARG A 239 -19.20 -5.27 -28.80
CA ARG A 239 -19.97 -4.31 -29.59
C ARG A 239 -20.99 -5.01 -30.48
N ILE A 240 -22.19 -4.44 -30.57
CA ILE A 240 -23.19 -4.85 -31.56
C ILE A 240 -22.95 -3.99 -32.82
N PRO A 241 -22.88 -4.57 -34.02
CA PRO A 241 -22.54 -3.86 -35.26
C PRO A 241 -23.53 -2.75 -35.65
N SER A 242 -24.73 -2.73 -35.05
CA SER A 242 -25.78 -1.72 -35.32
C SER A 242 -25.65 -0.41 -34.53
N VAL A 243 -24.77 -0.32 -33.52
CA VAL A 243 -24.60 0.89 -32.71
C VAL A 243 -23.43 1.73 -33.23
N GLU A 244 -23.66 3.05 -33.39
CA GLU A 244 -22.66 4.02 -33.84
C GLU A 244 -21.33 3.90 -33.08
N THR A 245 -20.24 4.04 -33.83
CA THR A 245 -18.87 3.83 -33.35
C THR A 245 -18.53 4.85 -32.28
N THR A 246 -18.33 4.40 -31.04
CA THR A 246 -17.60 5.18 -30.03
C THR A 246 -16.29 5.65 -30.64
N LYS A 247 -15.91 6.91 -30.43
CA LYS A 247 -14.67 7.48 -30.99
C LYS A 247 -13.49 6.59 -30.59
N GLN A 248 -12.93 5.88 -31.56
CA GLN A 248 -11.76 5.02 -31.32
C GLN A 248 -10.59 5.89 -30.90
N ILE A 249 -10.06 5.62 -29.70
CA ILE A 249 -8.85 6.28 -29.23
C ILE A 249 -7.68 5.36 -29.58
N LYS A 250 -6.85 5.82 -30.51
CA LYS A 250 -5.63 5.11 -30.92
C LYS A 250 -4.44 5.72 -30.20
N GLY A 251 -3.60 4.85 -29.64
CA GLY A 251 -2.29 5.26 -29.13
C GLY A 251 -1.35 5.66 -30.28
N LYS A 252 -0.21 6.27 -29.95
CA LYS A 252 0.81 6.67 -30.94
C LYS A 252 1.33 5.50 -31.79
N ASP A 253 1.26 4.28 -31.25
CA ASP A 253 1.67 3.05 -31.93
C ASP A 253 0.57 2.48 -32.87
N GLY A 254 -0.55 3.19 -33.06
CA GLY A 254 -1.68 2.78 -33.89
C GLY A 254 -2.61 1.73 -33.27
N ARG A 255 -2.28 1.21 -32.07
CA ARG A 255 -3.12 0.27 -31.31
C ARG A 255 -4.36 0.98 -30.76
N ILE A 256 -5.51 0.31 -30.84
CA ILE A 256 -6.76 0.80 -30.26
C ILE A 256 -6.70 0.59 -28.75
N VAL A 257 -6.91 1.67 -28.00
CA VAL A 257 -6.91 1.67 -26.54
C VAL A 257 -8.33 1.59 -26.03
N PHE A 258 -9.24 2.33 -26.66
CA PHE A 258 -10.65 2.41 -26.30
C PHE A 258 -11.50 2.32 -27.57
N GLY A 259 -12.65 1.64 -27.52
CA GLY A 259 -13.52 1.46 -28.68
C GLY A 259 -13.07 0.35 -29.64
N GLY A 260 -12.24 -0.58 -29.15
CA GLY A 260 -11.74 -1.75 -29.89
C GLY A 260 -12.38 -3.05 -29.43
N GLU A 261 -13.61 -2.98 -28.92
CA GLU A 261 -14.36 -4.14 -28.47
C GLU A 261 -14.64 -5.11 -29.62
N GLU A 262 -14.52 -6.41 -29.33
CA GLU A 262 -14.91 -7.47 -30.26
C GLU A 262 -16.41 -7.46 -30.51
N GLU A 263 -16.85 -7.98 -31.64
CA GLU A 263 -18.28 -8.15 -31.90
C GLU A 263 -18.91 -9.12 -30.91
N CYS A 264 -20.09 -8.77 -30.41
CA CYS A 264 -20.83 -9.66 -29.51
C CYS A 264 -21.15 -10.98 -30.22
N PRO A 265 -21.14 -12.11 -29.50
CA PRO A 265 -21.62 -13.37 -30.05
C PRO A 265 -23.04 -13.22 -30.60
N LYS A 266 -23.30 -13.82 -31.78
CA LYS A 266 -24.60 -13.72 -32.48
C LYS A 266 -25.82 -14.09 -31.63
N TRP A 267 -25.66 -14.96 -30.63
CA TRP A 267 -26.75 -15.33 -29.72
C TRP A 267 -27.21 -14.16 -28.82
N MET A 268 -26.32 -13.23 -28.48
CA MET A 268 -26.66 -12.02 -27.71
C MET A 268 -27.42 -11.00 -28.56
N GLU A 269 -27.15 -10.95 -29.86
CA GLU A 269 -27.88 -10.10 -30.81
C GLU A 269 -29.35 -10.56 -30.94
N LEU A 270 -29.58 -11.87 -31.00
CA LEU A 270 -30.91 -12.48 -31.08
C LEU A 270 -31.74 -12.24 -29.81
N ALA A 271 -31.12 -12.34 -28.63
CA ALA A 271 -31.79 -12.09 -27.35
C ALA A 271 -32.31 -10.66 -27.23
N ARG A 272 -31.61 -9.67 -27.81
CA ARG A 272 -32.09 -8.27 -27.86
C ARG A 272 -33.25 -8.10 -28.85
N ALA A 273 -33.23 -8.80 -29.98
CA ALA A 273 -34.33 -8.78 -30.94
C ALA A 273 -35.61 -9.43 -30.38
N GLU A 274 -35.48 -10.42 -29.50
CA GLU A 274 -36.61 -11.02 -28.77
C GLU A 274 -37.08 -10.12 -27.60
N GLY A 275 -36.15 -9.51 -26.84
CA GLY A 275 -36.49 -8.57 -25.77
C GLY A 275 -37.18 -7.30 -26.29
N ALA A 276 -36.68 -6.70 -27.38
CA ALA A 276 -37.32 -5.54 -28.00
C ALA A 276 -38.72 -5.86 -28.57
N ARG A 277 -38.95 -7.09 -29.04
CA ARG A 277 -40.28 -7.55 -29.47
C ARG A 277 -41.26 -7.74 -28.30
N ASN A 278 -40.75 -7.98 -27.09
CA ASN A 278 -41.57 -8.13 -25.89
C ASN A 278 -41.80 -6.79 -25.17
N ASP A 279 -40.83 -5.87 -25.17
CA ASP A 279 -40.98 -4.50 -24.65
C ASP A 279 -42.02 -3.69 -25.46
N ASP A 280 -42.14 -3.95 -26.76
CA ASP A 280 -43.19 -3.36 -27.60
C ASP A 280 -44.61 -3.92 -27.28
N MET A 281 -44.73 -4.91 -26.37
CA MET A 281 -45.99 -5.54 -25.98
C MET A 281 -46.37 -5.32 -24.51
N GLU A 282 -45.48 -4.80 -23.66
CA GLU A 282 -45.73 -4.47 -22.23
C GLU A 282 -45.68 -2.95 -21.98
N SER A 283 -46.37 -2.16 -22.81
CA SER A 283 -46.63 -0.74 -22.53
C SER A 283 -48.12 -0.43 -22.46
N ALA A 284 -48.78 -0.99 -21.46
CA ALA A 284 -50.00 -0.44 -20.86
C ALA A 284 -50.26 -1.17 -19.53
N GLU A 285 -50.57 -0.40 -18.47
CA GLU A 285 -50.95 -0.85 -17.12
C GLU A 285 -49.79 -1.00 -16.12
N ASP A 286 -49.26 0.12 -15.61
CA ASP A 286 -49.68 0.62 -14.28
C ASP A 286 -49.00 1.97 -13.96
N ASP A 287 -49.78 3.04 -14.09
CA ASP A 287 -49.49 4.38 -13.55
C ASP A 287 -50.16 4.46 -12.17
N ASN A 288 -49.45 4.07 -11.10
CA ASN A 288 -49.61 4.64 -9.76
C ASN A 288 -48.61 4.02 -8.78
N ASP A 289 -47.54 4.76 -8.48
CA ASP A 289 -47.07 4.94 -7.11
C ASP A 289 -46.10 6.12 -7.07
N THR A 290 -46.68 7.32 -7.04
CA THR A 290 -45.99 8.52 -6.58
C THR A 290 -45.89 8.45 -5.06
N VAL A 291 -44.71 8.10 -4.54
CA VAL A 291 -44.36 8.42 -3.17
C VAL A 291 -43.49 9.67 -3.20
N GLU A 292 -44.14 10.82 -2.96
CA GLU A 292 -43.47 12.03 -2.49
C GLU A 292 -42.76 11.72 -1.17
N GLN A 293 -41.44 11.89 -1.13
CA GLN A 293 -40.72 12.18 0.11
C GLN A 293 -39.77 13.35 -0.12
N LEU A 294 -40.35 14.55 0.02
CA LEU A 294 -39.82 15.74 0.68
C LEU A 294 -38.32 15.73 1.02
N GLU A 295 -37.55 16.50 0.26
CA GLU A 295 -36.33 17.12 0.75
C GLU A 295 -36.65 18.17 1.83
N PRO A 296 -35.88 18.25 2.92
CA PRO A 296 -35.80 19.47 3.70
C PRO A 296 -34.59 20.28 3.23
N ASP A 297 -34.89 21.45 2.67
CA ASP A 297 -33.97 22.58 2.53
C ASP A 297 -33.18 22.85 3.83
N ALA A 298 -31.86 22.92 3.72
CA ALA A 298 -31.01 23.56 4.73
C ALA A 298 -29.81 24.25 4.06
N VAL A 299 -30.10 25.45 3.56
CA VAL A 299 -29.34 26.70 3.70
C VAL A 299 -27.81 26.60 3.84
N ASP A 300 -27.15 26.96 2.74
CA ASP A 300 -26.00 27.87 2.62
C ASP A 300 -25.20 28.20 3.91
N ALA A 301 -24.02 27.60 4.05
CA ALA A 301 -22.98 28.05 4.99
C ALA A 301 -21.57 27.71 4.46
N THR A 302 -21.26 28.18 3.26
CA THR A 302 -19.86 28.32 2.81
C THR A 302 -19.33 29.70 3.16
N SER A 303 -19.18 30.01 4.46
CA SER A 303 -18.46 31.22 4.89
C SER A 303 -18.21 31.27 6.41
N SER A 304 -17.44 30.33 6.98
CA SER A 304 -16.72 30.57 8.26
C SER A 304 -15.84 29.38 8.66
N LEU A 305 -14.74 29.13 7.92
CA LEU A 305 -13.63 28.36 8.48
C LEU A 305 -12.29 28.88 7.96
N THR A 306 -12.15 30.21 7.94
CA THR A 306 -10.93 30.93 7.57
C THR A 306 -10.48 31.92 8.65
N SER A 307 -10.95 31.76 9.89
CA SER A 307 -10.47 32.55 11.03
C SER A 307 -10.39 31.67 12.26
N LEU A 308 -9.26 31.00 12.44
CA LEU A 308 -8.66 30.60 13.72
C LEU A 308 -7.27 30.02 13.42
N ILE A 309 -6.50 30.78 12.63
CA ILE A 309 -5.04 30.73 12.61
C ILE A 309 -4.65 32.07 13.20
N ASP A 310 -4.29 32.04 14.47
CA ASP A 310 -3.38 32.97 15.14
C ASP A 310 -3.56 32.74 16.64
N HIS A 311 -2.67 31.94 17.23
CA HIS A 311 -2.01 32.25 18.50
C HIS A 311 -0.76 31.37 18.56
N ASP A 312 0.36 32.02 18.28
CA ASP A 312 1.70 31.54 18.55
C ASP A 312 1.87 31.43 20.07
N GLU A 313 2.14 30.22 20.57
CA GLU A 313 2.78 30.05 21.87
C GLU A 313 4.21 29.55 21.64
N GLU A 314 5.12 30.50 21.80
CA GLU A 314 6.56 30.36 21.91
C GLU A 314 6.89 29.52 23.16
N TRP A 315 7.44 28.32 22.97
CA TRP A 315 7.91 27.48 24.08
C TRP A 315 9.34 27.89 24.46
N ASP A 316 9.49 28.51 25.65
CA ASP A 316 10.75 28.78 26.34
C ASP A 316 11.38 27.45 26.81
N PRO A 317 12.68 27.16 26.55
CA PRO A 317 13.25 25.86 26.84
C PRO A 317 13.85 25.72 28.25
N ASN A 318 13.32 26.38 29.29
CA ASN A 318 13.77 26.19 30.68
C ASN A 318 12.64 26.24 31.73
N ASP A 319 11.62 25.38 31.58
CA ASP A 319 10.78 24.90 32.70
C ASP A 319 10.68 23.37 32.71
#